data_AF-A0A1B7XXE7-F1
#
_entry.id   AF-A0A1B7XXE7-F1
#
_cell.length_a   1.000
_cell.length_b   1.000
_cell.length_c   1.000
_cell.angle_alpha   90.00
_cell.angle_beta   90.00
_cell.angle_gamma   90.00
#
_symmetry.space_group_name_H-M   'P 1'
#
loop_
_entity.id
_entity.type
_entity.pdbx_description
1 polymer ?
#
loop_
_entity_poly.entity_id
_entity_poly.type
_entity_poly.pdbx_seq_one_letter_code
_entity_poly.pdbx_strand_id
1 'polypeptide(L)'
;MYLQEKAMAHRARNYESDDYELLRRKTERFPHKATLNCFKRHPLLELYEAAGSLRDCAKAWWLDQNDTVFWENPVSQGEAITKYMKRQALLLCRELWEEFQSNEKKYWDTRIRKTTLGVQRRPVATMGDWGPRNLKRYRGLNRAQSTILIQMRTGFIGLNSFLYPKGLVDTHMCPCNQDAHTVEHLLFDCPLLSNARRNLPIRQWLLEPIEIRRHLSPGLQIRGFCDLLDEFPGTVSTWAIHNFELAQFVWTDRYMMDGNQLLELVEEVDMVSKMTCDFEMF
;
A
#
# COMPACT_ATOMS: atom_id res chain seq x y z
N MET A 1 -13.41 -2.10 -0.09
CA MET A 1 -13.57 -2.62 1.28
C MET A 1 -13.97 -1.56 2.31
N TYR A 2 -13.18 -0.50 2.58
CA TYR A 2 -13.50 0.48 3.63
C TYR A 2 -14.88 1.17 3.48
N LEU A 3 -15.23 1.69 2.29
CA LEU A 3 -16.54 2.32 2.08
C LEU A 3 -17.69 1.33 2.23
N GLN A 4 -17.48 0.08 1.80
CA GLN A 4 -18.44 -1.01 1.96
C GLN A 4 -18.65 -1.37 3.43
N GLU A 5 -17.58 -1.43 4.23
CA GLU A 5 -17.64 -1.58 5.70
C GLU A 5 -18.52 -0.49 6.31
N LYS A 6 -18.25 0.79 6.00
CA LYS A 6 -19.01 1.92 6.57
C LYS A 6 -20.46 1.91 6.15
N ALA A 7 -20.73 1.69 4.87
CA ALA A 7 -22.09 1.63 4.35
C ALA A 7 -22.87 0.46 4.94
N MET A 8 -22.26 -0.72 5.07
CA MET A 8 -22.91 -1.90 5.61
C MET A 8 -23.19 -1.77 7.11
N ALA A 9 -22.22 -1.30 7.90
CA ALA A 9 -22.42 -1.04 9.32
C ALA A 9 -23.49 0.05 9.57
N HIS A 10 -23.59 1.04 8.67
CA HIS A 10 -24.67 2.03 8.72
C HIS A 10 -26.04 1.39 8.46
N ARG A 11 -26.18 0.59 7.40
CA ARG A 11 -27.45 -0.09 7.08
C ARG A 11 -27.88 -1.05 8.19
N ALA A 12 -26.94 -1.84 8.73
CA ALA A 12 -27.23 -2.80 9.80
C ALA A 12 -27.72 -2.11 11.08
N ARG A 13 -27.15 -0.94 11.43
CA ARG A 13 -27.62 -0.14 12.58
C ARG A 13 -29.02 0.44 12.38
N ASN A 14 -29.34 0.81 11.15
CA ASN A 14 -30.64 1.39 10.79
C ASN A 14 -31.68 0.35 10.37
N TYR A 15 -31.39 -0.96 10.46
CA TYR A 15 -32.28 -2.00 9.93
C TYR A 15 -33.64 -2.09 10.64
N GLU A 16 -33.74 -1.58 11.88
CA GLU A 16 -35.00 -1.54 12.64
C GLU A 16 -35.47 -0.10 12.90
N SER A 17 -34.89 0.89 12.22
CA SER A 17 -35.31 2.28 12.39
C SER A 17 -36.59 2.60 11.61
N ASP A 18 -37.35 3.59 12.09
CA ASP A 18 -38.51 4.11 11.37
C ASP A 18 -38.17 4.59 9.95
N ASP A 19 -36.95 5.12 9.77
CA ASP A 19 -36.43 5.52 8.46
C ASP A 19 -36.30 4.34 7.50
N TYR A 20 -35.81 3.19 7.97
CA TYR A 20 -35.75 1.99 7.15
C TYR A 20 -37.15 1.47 6.82
N GLU A 21 -38.06 1.42 7.79
CA GLU A 21 -39.43 0.97 7.56
C GLU A 21 -40.15 1.89 6.55
N LEU A 22 -39.92 3.19 6.61
CA LEU A 22 -40.40 4.15 5.62
C LEU A 22 -39.80 3.88 4.22
N LEU A 23 -38.48 3.66 4.14
CA LEU A 23 -37.79 3.33 2.89
C LEU A 23 -38.33 2.03 2.29
N ARG A 24 -38.46 0.99 3.10
CA ARG A 24 -39.01 -0.32 2.73
C ARG A 24 -40.42 -0.20 2.18
N ARG A 25 -41.30 0.54 2.86
CA ARG A 25 -42.68 0.77 2.39
C ARG A 25 -42.70 1.47 1.02
N LYS A 26 -41.81 2.45 0.81
CA LYS A 26 -41.71 3.17 -0.48
C LYS A 26 -41.17 2.30 -1.59
N THR A 27 -40.28 1.35 -1.28
CA THR A 27 -39.74 0.41 -2.28
C THR A 27 -40.67 -0.78 -2.53
N GLU A 28 -41.57 -1.12 -1.61
CA GLU A 28 -42.61 -2.14 -1.78
C GLU A 28 -43.91 -1.59 -2.41
N ARG A 29 -44.19 -0.29 -2.28
CA ARG A 29 -45.40 0.36 -2.80
C ARG A 29 -45.05 1.60 -3.62
N PHE A 30 -44.92 1.42 -4.93
CA PHE A 30 -44.87 2.56 -5.85
C PHE A 30 -46.29 2.96 -6.29
N PRO A 31 -46.65 4.26 -6.28
CA PRO A 31 -47.88 4.70 -6.91
C PRO A 31 -47.81 4.28 -8.39
N HIS A 32 -48.76 3.44 -8.81
CA HIS A 32 -48.96 2.95 -10.19
C HIS A 32 -48.24 1.66 -10.65
N LYS A 33 -47.52 0.91 -9.78
CA LYS A 33 -47.01 -0.45 -10.14
C LYS A 33 -47.13 -1.43 -8.97
N ALA A 34 -48.32 -2.02 -8.80
CA ALA A 34 -48.65 -2.88 -7.65
C ALA A 34 -48.10 -4.32 -7.73
N THR A 35 -47.61 -4.76 -8.89
CA THR A 35 -47.20 -6.16 -9.10
C THR A 35 -46.01 -6.23 -10.03
N LEU A 36 -44.80 -6.17 -9.50
CA LEU A 36 -43.65 -6.72 -10.21
C LEU A 36 -42.63 -7.30 -9.23
N ASN A 37 -42.20 -8.53 -9.55
CA ASN A 37 -41.02 -9.21 -8.98
C ASN A 37 -39.74 -8.36 -9.04
N CYS A 38 -39.72 -7.26 -9.81
CA CYS A 38 -38.57 -6.36 -9.92
C CYS A 38 -38.28 -5.58 -8.62
N PHE A 39 -39.26 -5.42 -7.71
CA PHE A 39 -39.03 -4.75 -6.43
C PHE A 39 -38.29 -5.64 -5.41
N LYS A 40 -38.47 -6.98 -5.49
CA LYS A 40 -37.71 -7.93 -4.67
C LYS A 40 -36.21 -7.95 -4.99
N ARG A 41 -35.84 -7.55 -6.20
CA ARG A 41 -34.45 -7.39 -6.65
C ARG A 41 -34.01 -5.94 -6.71
N HIS A 42 -34.68 -5.06 -5.96
CA HIS A 42 -34.26 -3.67 -5.91
C HIS A 42 -32.90 -3.61 -5.17
N PRO A 43 -31.85 -3.02 -5.75
CA PRO A 43 -30.50 -3.07 -5.17
C PRO A 43 -30.44 -2.56 -3.73
N LEU A 44 -31.28 -1.58 -3.38
CA LEU A 44 -31.38 -1.10 -2.00
C LEU A 44 -31.95 -2.15 -1.05
N LEU A 45 -33.00 -2.90 -1.43
CA LEU A 45 -33.56 -3.95 -0.58
C LEU A 45 -32.55 -5.07 -0.37
N GLU A 46 -31.91 -5.55 -1.43
CA GLU A 46 -30.88 -6.60 -1.35
C GLU A 46 -29.74 -6.19 -0.38
N LEU A 47 -29.32 -4.92 -0.43
CA LEU A 47 -28.30 -4.39 0.47
C LEU A 47 -28.75 -4.28 1.93
N TYR A 48 -30.04 -4.03 2.19
CA TYR A 48 -30.59 -4.00 3.54
C TYR A 48 -30.86 -5.42 4.07
N GLU A 49 -31.35 -6.34 3.23
CA GLU A 49 -31.48 -7.75 3.59
C GLU A 49 -30.11 -8.33 4.01
N ALA A 50 -29.07 -8.10 3.20
CA ALA A 50 -27.70 -8.48 3.55
C ALA A 50 -27.23 -7.81 4.86
N ALA A 51 -27.62 -6.57 5.11
CA ALA A 51 -27.30 -5.87 6.35
C ALA A 51 -28.05 -6.45 7.57
N GLY A 52 -29.29 -6.91 7.38
CA GLY A 52 -30.07 -7.63 8.39
C GLY A 52 -29.40 -8.94 8.76
N SER A 53 -29.02 -9.76 7.77
CA SER A 53 -28.25 -10.98 8.01
C SER A 53 -26.93 -10.71 8.74
N LEU A 54 -26.22 -9.65 8.34
CA LEU A 54 -24.99 -9.23 9.04
C LEU A 54 -25.25 -8.82 10.48
N ARG A 55 -26.36 -8.11 10.75
CA ARG A 55 -26.78 -7.75 12.11
C ARG A 55 -27.05 -8.99 12.95
N ASP A 56 -27.73 -9.99 12.42
CA ASP A 56 -28.02 -11.24 13.11
C ASP A 56 -26.73 -12.02 13.42
N CYS A 57 -25.81 -12.08 12.46
CA CYS A 57 -24.48 -12.66 12.69
C CYS A 57 -23.68 -11.88 13.73
N ALA A 58 -23.74 -10.54 13.71
CA ALA A 58 -23.08 -9.69 14.70
C ALA A 58 -23.66 -9.90 16.10
N LYS A 59 -24.99 -10.09 16.21
CA LYS A 59 -25.68 -10.43 17.46
C LYS A 59 -25.20 -11.77 17.99
N ALA A 60 -25.25 -12.82 17.17
CA ALA A 60 -24.78 -14.15 17.54
C ALA A 60 -23.30 -14.15 17.98
N TRP A 61 -22.43 -13.47 17.22
CA TRP A 61 -21.01 -13.33 17.54
C TRP A 61 -20.76 -12.58 18.85
N TRP A 62 -21.58 -11.57 19.17
CA TRP A 62 -21.44 -10.80 20.40
C TRP A 62 -21.89 -11.59 21.63
N LEU A 63 -23.03 -12.29 21.52
CA LEU A 63 -23.63 -13.11 22.58
C LEU A 63 -22.77 -14.32 22.95
N ASP A 64 -21.94 -14.81 22.02
CA ASP A 64 -20.93 -15.84 22.30
C ASP A 64 -19.85 -15.37 23.30
N GLN A 65 -19.62 -14.06 23.39
CA GLN A 65 -18.54 -13.47 24.19
C GLN A 65 -19.05 -12.61 25.37
N ASN A 66 -20.33 -12.24 25.39
CA ASN A 66 -20.89 -11.26 26.32
C ASN A 66 -22.34 -11.59 26.69
N ASP A 67 -22.85 -11.01 27.78
CA ASP A 67 -24.22 -11.26 28.26
C ASP A 67 -25.32 -10.62 27.38
N THR A 68 -26.49 -11.25 27.39
CA THR A 68 -27.68 -10.98 26.57
C THR A 68 -28.31 -9.62 26.77
N VAL A 69 -28.27 -9.10 28.00
CA VAL A 69 -28.86 -7.81 28.41
C VAL A 69 -28.26 -6.62 27.63
N PHE A 70 -27.06 -6.78 27.08
CA PHE A 70 -26.36 -5.71 26.34
C PHE A 70 -26.97 -5.42 24.96
N TRP A 71 -27.60 -6.40 24.29
CA TRP A 71 -28.11 -6.18 22.93
C TRP A 71 -29.37 -5.30 22.91
N GLU A 72 -30.03 -5.04 24.02
CA GLU A 72 -31.23 -4.18 24.04
C GLU A 72 -30.88 -2.68 23.90
N ASN A 73 -29.63 -2.29 24.20
CA ASN A 73 -29.17 -0.91 24.08
C ASN A 73 -28.70 -0.58 22.64
N PRO A 74 -29.28 0.44 21.95
CA PRO A 74 -28.88 0.80 20.58
C PRO A 74 -27.40 1.18 20.40
N VAL A 75 -26.78 1.79 21.42
CA VAL A 75 -25.36 2.18 21.38
C VAL A 75 -24.47 0.93 21.38
N SER A 76 -24.79 0.02 22.29
CA SER A 76 -24.18 -1.29 22.46
C SER A 76 -24.31 -2.16 21.19
N GLN A 77 -25.50 -2.19 20.57
CA GLN A 77 -25.72 -2.83 19.27
C GLN A 77 -24.81 -2.23 18.19
N GLY A 78 -24.76 -0.89 18.11
CA GLY A 78 -23.95 -0.19 17.12
C GLY A 78 -22.46 -0.48 17.25
N GLU A 79 -21.96 -0.60 18.47
CA GLU A 79 -20.58 -0.99 18.76
C GLU A 79 -20.30 -2.44 18.31
N ALA A 80 -21.17 -3.37 18.66
CA ALA A 80 -21.05 -4.78 18.29
C ALA A 80 -21.05 -4.97 16.77
N ILE A 81 -22.00 -4.35 16.06
CA ILE A 81 -22.07 -4.34 14.58
C ILE A 81 -20.79 -3.77 13.98
N THR A 82 -20.29 -2.65 14.51
CA THR A 82 -19.07 -2.01 13.99
C THR A 82 -17.84 -2.90 14.19
N LYS A 83 -17.70 -3.52 15.36
CA LYS A 83 -16.59 -4.45 15.65
C LYS A 83 -16.65 -5.69 14.75
N TYR A 84 -17.83 -6.29 14.60
CA TYR A 84 -18.04 -7.44 13.73
C TYR A 84 -17.74 -7.11 12.27
N MET A 85 -18.28 -6.01 11.73
CA MET A 85 -18.03 -5.59 10.35
C MET A 85 -16.56 -5.29 10.09
N LYS A 86 -15.86 -4.63 11.03
CA LYS A 86 -14.40 -4.46 10.92
C LYS A 86 -13.71 -5.81 10.81
N ARG A 87 -14.03 -6.78 11.67
CA ARG A 87 -13.45 -8.13 11.62
C ARG A 87 -13.71 -8.81 10.26
N GLN A 88 -14.95 -8.79 9.77
CA GLN A 88 -15.31 -9.38 8.47
C GLN A 88 -14.57 -8.69 7.31
N ALA A 89 -14.45 -7.36 7.36
CA ALA A 89 -13.69 -6.61 6.36
C ALA A 89 -12.19 -6.98 6.37
N LEU A 90 -11.59 -7.24 7.53
CA LEU A 90 -10.20 -7.73 7.62
C LEU A 90 -10.07 -9.13 7.00
N LEU A 91 -11.01 -10.03 7.26
CA LEU A 91 -11.02 -11.39 6.70
C LEU A 91 -11.14 -11.35 5.18
N LEU A 92 -12.12 -10.61 4.65
CA LEU A 92 -12.30 -10.48 3.21
C LEU A 92 -11.10 -9.80 2.53
N CYS A 93 -10.49 -8.78 3.16
CA CYS A 93 -9.25 -8.20 2.64
C CYS A 93 -8.12 -9.24 2.55
N ARG A 94 -8.00 -10.13 3.53
CA ARG A 94 -7.01 -11.22 3.53
C ARG A 94 -7.30 -12.24 2.43
N GLU A 95 -8.55 -12.68 2.28
CA GLU A 95 -8.95 -13.60 1.22
C GLU A 95 -8.68 -13.03 -0.17
N LEU A 96 -9.08 -11.78 -0.41
CA LEU A 96 -8.80 -11.07 -1.66
C LEU A 96 -7.30 -10.93 -1.92
N TRP A 97 -6.49 -10.77 -0.87
CA TRP A 97 -5.03 -10.73 -0.98
C TRP A 97 -4.43 -12.07 -1.38
N GLU A 98 -4.87 -13.16 -0.74
CA GLU A 98 -4.43 -14.53 -1.04
C GLU A 98 -4.85 -14.95 -2.47
N GLU A 99 -6.06 -14.58 -2.89
CA GLU A 99 -6.53 -14.76 -4.27
C GLU A 99 -5.67 -13.96 -5.25
N PHE A 100 -5.42 -12.68 -4.95
CA PHE A 100 -4.57 -11.81 -5.76
C PHE A 100 -3.17 -12.41 -5.92
N GLN A 101 -2.51 -12.82 -4.83
CA GLN A 101 -1.19 -13.46 -4.88
C GLN A 101 -1.20 -14.74 -5.72
N SER A 102 -2.28 -15.52 -5.66
CA SER A 102 -2.46 -16.77 -6.40
C SER A 102 -2.66 -16.53 -7.90
N ASN A 103 -3.47 -15.53 -8.27
CA ASN A 103 -3.71 -15.13 -9.65
C ASN A 103 -2.49 -14.43 -10.25
N GLU A 104 -1.82 -13.60 -9.45
CA GLU A 104 -0.58 -12.92 -9.82
C GLU A 104 0.54 -13.93 -10.12
N LYS A 105 0.66 -15.00 -9.31
CA LYS A 105 1.59 -16.11 -9.61
C LYS A 105 1.35 -16.66 -11.02
N LYS A 106 0.10 -16.94 -11.39
CA LYS A 106 -0.27 -17.45 -12.72
C LYS A 106 0.02 -16.44 -13.85
N TYR A 107 -0.29 -15.16 -13.61
CA TYR A 107 -0.11 -14.09 -14.58
C TYR A 107 1.37 -13.79 -14.88
N TRP A 108 2.24 -13.76 -13.86
CA TRP A 108 3.68 -13.54 -14.07
C TRP A 108 4.42 -14.80 -14.53
N ASP A 109 3.98 -16.00 -14.14
CA ASP A 109 4.57 -17.27 -14.63
C ASP A 109 4.40 -17.46 -16.16
N THR A 110 3.35 -16.86 -16.75
CA THR A 110 3.07 -16.93 -18.20
C THR A 110 3.72 -15.82 -19.02
N ARG A 111 3.96 -14.63 -18.44
CA ARG A 111 4.49 -13.46 -19.16
C ARG A 111 6.02 -13.34 -19.16
N ILE A 112 6.73 -13.96 -18.20
CA ILE A 112 8.18 -13.73 -17.98
C ILE A 112 8.96 -15.05 -17.94
N ARG A 113 9.09 -15.72 -19.08
CA ARG A 113 10.03 -16.85 -19.26
C ARG A 113 11.50 -16.41 -19.49
N LYS A 114 11.84 -15.13 -19.29
CA LYS A 114 13.22 -14.64 -19.47
C LYS A 114 13.58 -13.58 -18.44
N THR A 115 14.23 -13.97 -17.36
CA THR A 115 15.38 -13.23 -16.80
C THR A 115 16.25 -14.16 -15.98
N THR A 116 17.52 -14.15 -16.35
CA THR A 116 18.69 -14.69 -15.65
C THR A 116 19.06 -13.70 -14.54
N LEU A 117 19.73 -14.14 -13.45
CA LEU A 117 20.33 -13.30 -12.39
C LEU A 117 19.49 -12.90 -11.15
N GLY A 118 18.36 -13.55 -10.86
CA GLY A 118 17.80 -13.51 -9.49
C GLY A 118 16.98 -12.27 -9.11
N VAL A 119 16.47 -11.52 -10.09
CA VAL A 119 15.47 -10.45 -9.89
C VAL A 119 14.16 -11.05 -9.34
N GLN A 120 13.54 -10.36 -8.38
CA GLN A 120 12.28 -10.78 -7.77
C GLN A 120 11.17 -10.82 -8.83
N ARG A 121 10.61 -12.02 -9.06
CA ARG A 121 9.58 -12.26 -10.10
C ARG A 121 8.18 -11.76 -9.74
N ARG A 122 8.01 -11.23 -8.52
CA ARG A 122 6.77 -10.64 -7.99
C ARG A 122 7.07 -9.23 -7.52
N PRO A 123 6.14 -8.28 -7.68
CA PRO A 123 6.28 -6.98 -7.05
C PRO A 123 6.50 -7.15 -5.55
N VAL A 124 7.50 -6.47 -5.00
CA VAL A 124 7.79 -6.46 -3.56
C VAL A 124 6.57 -6.01 -2.73
N ALA A 125 5.67 -5.22 -3.31
CA ALA A 125 4.41 -4.84 -2.71
C ALA A 125 3.53 -6.05 -2.36
N THR A 126 3.67 -7.15 -3.07
CA THR A 126 2.83 -8.35 -2.96
C THR A 126 3.49 -9.44 -2.12
N MET A 127 4.72 -9.17 -1.65
CA MET A 127 5.46 -10.02 -0.72
C MET A 127 5.04 -9.73 0.73
N GLY A 128 4.75 -10.80 1.48
CA GLY A 128 4.37 -10.76 2.89
C GLY A 128 2.86 -10.82 3.14
N ASP A 129 2.51 -10.81 4.43
CA ASP A 129 1.12 -10.87 4.89
C ASP A 129 0.42 -9.53 4.75
N TRP A 130 -0.88 -9.56 4.45
CA TRP A 130 -1.73 -8.37 4.52
C TRP A 130 -1.82 -7.86 5.98
N GLY A 131 -1.71 -6.53 6.17
CA GLY A 131 -2.00 -5.93 7.47
C GLY A 131 -1.17 -4.68 7.84
N PRO A 132 -1.39 -4.12 9.04
CA PRO A 132 -0.82 -2.84 9.49
C PRO A 132 0.71 -2.81 9.53
N ARG A 133 1.36 -3.98 9.58
CA ARG A 133 2.83 -4.09 9.55
C ARG A 133 3.40 -3.49 8.25
N ASN A 134 2.69 -3.63 7.13
CA ASN A 134 3.08 -3.02 5.86
C ASN A 134 3.05 -1.49 5.87
N LEU A 135 2.32 -0.86 6.81
CA LEU A 135 2.28 0.59 6.95
C LEU A 135 3.49 1.13 7.73
N LYS A 136 4.19 0.27 8.50
CA LYS A 136 5.32 0.72 9.33
C LYS A 136 6.47 1.31 8.49
N ARG A 137 6.75 0.75 7.30
CA ARG A 137 7.80 1.23 6.38
C ARG A 137 7.58 2.64 5.84
N TYR A 138 6.35 3.15 5.91
CA TYR A 138 6.01 4.50 5.44
C TYR A 138 6.00 5.54 6.57
N ARG A 139 6.23 5.13 7.82
CA ARG A 139 6.27 6.08 8.94
C ARG A 139 7.46 7.02 8.81
N GLY A 140 7.21 8.31 8.99
CA GLY A 140 8.25 9.35 8.92
C GLY A 140 8.66 9.71 7.49
N LEU A 141 8.11 9.04 6.46
CA LEU A 141 8.35 9.42 5.07
C LEU A 141 7.47 10.59 4.67
N ASN A 142 8.02 11.51 3.89
CA ASN A 142 7.21 12.52 3.23
C ASN A 142 6.36 11.89 2.10
N ARG A 143 5.47 12.69 1.51
CA ARG A 143 4.56 12.22 0.45
C ARG A 143 5.30 11.70 -0.77
N ALA A 144 6.37 12.37 -1.20
CA ALA A 144 7.13 11.96 -2.38
C ALA A 144 7.88 10.65 -2.14
N GLN A 145 8.56 10.52 -0.99
CA GLN A 145 9.22 9.29 -0.56
C GLN A 145 8.23 8.13 -0.48
N SER A 146 7.07 8.33 0.14
CA SER A 146 6.03 7.29 0.19
C SER A 146 5.53 6.90 -1.19
N THR A 147 5.38 7.87 -2.09
CA THR A 147 4.90 7.64 -3.47
C THR A 147 5.90 6.82 -4.27
N ILE A 148 7.18 7.23 -4.30
CA ILE A 148 8.20 6.50 -5.04
C ILE A 148 8.45 5.12 -4.44
N LEU A 149 8.37 4.97 -3.11
CA LEU A 149 8.47 3.67 -2.46
C LEU A 149 7.35 2.72 -2.90
N ILE A 150 6.11 3.19 -2.95
CA ILE A 150 4.99 2.38 -3.48
C ILE A 150 5.25 2.00 -4.94
N GLN A 151 5.71 2.93 -5.76
CA GLN A 151 6.02 2.68 -7.17
C GLN A 151 7.13 1.64 -7.34
N MET A 152 8.21 1.76 -6.56
CA MET A 152 9.31 0.80 -6.55
C MET A 152 8.84 -0.59 -6.11
N ARG A 153 8.02 -0.67 -5.06
CA ARG A 153 7.51 -1.94 -4.55
C ARG A 153 6.53 -2.60 -5.51
N THR A 154 5.69 -1.84 -6.18
CA THR A 154 4.66 -2.37 -7.09
C THR A 154 5.20 -2.64 -8.49
N GLY A 155 6.34 -2.04 -8.87
CA GLY A 155 6.82 -2.01 -10.25
C GLY A 155 5.94 -1.15 -11.18
N PHE A 156 4.90 -0.49 -10.65
CA PHE A 156 4.06 0.47 -11.36
C PHE A 156 4.71 1.85 -11.31
N ILE A 157 5.80 1.98 -12.07
CA ILE A 157 6.67 3.15 -12.08
C ILE A 157 6.94 3.60 -13.52
N GLY A 158 7.26 4.88 -13.71
CA GLY A 158 7.51 5.48 -15.02
C GLY A 158 8.83 5.08 -15.68
N LEU A 159 9.31 3.86 -15.48
CA LEU A 159 10.52 3.33 -16.12
C LEU A 159 10.18 2.58 -17.42
N ASN A 160 11.13 2.52 -18.36
CA ASN A 160 10.87 2.02 -19.72
C ASN A 160 10.34 0.58 -19.75
N SER A 161 10.79 -0.27 -18.83
CA SER A 161 10.31 -1.67 -18.75
C SER A 161 8.80 -1.76 -18.50
N PHE A 162 8.23 -0.84 -17.72
CA PHE A 162 6.80 -0.78 -17.44
C PHE A 162 6.01 -0.08 -18.55
N LEU A 163 6.62 0.93 -19.19
CA LEU A 163 5.99 1.76 -20.22
C LEU A 163 5.95 1.08 -21.61
N TYR A 164 6.99 0.32 -21.97
CA TYR A 164 7.14 -0.29 -23.30
C TYR A 164 5.98 -1.21 -23.70
N PRO A 165 5.49 -2.14 -22.84
CA PRO A 165 4.34 -2.98 -23.19
C PRO A 165 3.03 -2.22 -23.40
N LYS A 166 2.99 -0.92 -23.10
CA LYS A 166 1.84 -0.02 -23.30
C LYS A 166 2.01 0.89 -24.52
N GLY A 167 3.10 0.77 -25.26
CA GLY A 167 3.39 1.61 -26.43
C GLY A 167 3.68 3.07 -26.09
N LEU A 168 4.11 3.37 -24.85
CA LEU A 168 4.42 4.74 -24.41
C LEU A 168 5.88 5.14 -24.62
N VAL A 169 6.75 4.15 -24.90
CA VAL A 169 8.17 4.33 -25.20
C VAL A 169 8.59 3.30 -26.25
N ASP A 170 9.62 3.60 -27.04
CA ASP A 170 10.05 2.77 -28.16
C ASP A 170 10.82 1.51 -27.74
N THR A 171 11.36 1.49 -26.51
CA THR A 171 12.19 0.39 -26.00
C THR A 171 11.97 0.19 -24.51
N HIS A 172 12.11 -1.05 -24.04
CA HIS A 172 12.11 -1.40 -22.62
C HIS A 172 13.49 -1.26 -21.95
N MET A 173 14.53 -1.04 -22.76
CA MET A 173 15.93 -1.00 -22.30
C MET A 173 16.23 0.26 -21.50
N CYS A 174 17.16 0.13 -20.55
CA CYS A 174 17.77 1.26 -19.86
C CYS A 174 18.67 2.05 -20.83
N PRO A 175 18.82 3.38 -20.69
CA PRO A 175 19.77 4.17 -21.47
C PRO A 175 21.22 3.67 -21.45
N CYS A 176 21.60 2.87 -20.44
CA CYS A 176 22.91 2.21 -20.38
C CYS A 176 23.08 1.05 -21.38
N ASN A 177 21.99 0.59 -22.00
CA ASN A 177 21.91 -0.54 -22.94
C ASN A 177 22.37 -1.91 -22.41
N GLN A 178 22.53 -2.08 -21.08
CA GLN A 178 22.95 -3.37 -20.50
C GLN A 178 21.78 -4.28 -20.09
N ASP A 179 20.66 -3.70 -19.62
CA ASP A 179 19.47 -4.46 -19.22
C ASP A 179 18.20 -3.61 -19.38
N ALA A 180 17.04 -4.21 -19.10
CA ALA A 180 15.75 -3.55 -19.01
C ALA A 180 15.78 -2.41 -17.98
N HIS A 181 15.07 -1.32 -18.24
CA HIS A 181 14.97 -0.19 -17.33
C HIS A 181 14.04 -0.52 -16.15
N THR A 182 14.54 -1.28 -15.17
CA THR A 182 13.81 -1.71 -13.96
C THR A 182 14.37 -1.05 -12.71
N VAL A 183 13.62 -1.11 -11.62
CA VAL A 183 14.04 -0.56 -10.32
C VAL A 183 15.29 -1.29 -9.82
N GLU A 184 15.31 -2.61 -9.96
CA GLU A 184 16.43 -3.47 -9.58
C GLU A 184 17.68 -3.15 -10.39
N HIS A 185 17.55 -3.00 -11.70
CA HIS A 185 18.68 -2.61 -12.55
C HIS A 185 19.26 -1.28 -12.09
N LEU A 186 18.44 -0.25 -11.83
CA LEU A 186 18.94 1.04 -11.38
C LEU A 186 19.62 0.96 -10.00
N LEU A 187 19.03 0.21 -9.06
CA LEU A 187 19.52 0.07 -7.69
C LEU A 187 20.75 -0.83 -7.55
N PHE A 188 21.00 -1.79 -8.44
CA PHE A 188 22.09 -2.76 -8.26
C PHE A 188 23.10 -2.74 -9.42
N ASP A 189 22.64 -2.65 -10.67
CA ASP A 189 23.45 -3.07 -11.82
C ASP A 189 23.86 -1.91 -12.73
N CYS A 190 23.04 -0.87 -12.86
CA CYS A 190 23.19 0.17 -13.89
C CYS A 190 24.55 0.87 -13.81
N PRO A 191 25.42 0.78 -14.82
CA PRO A 191 26.77 1.36 -14.73
C PRO A 191 26.74 2.89 -14.64
N LEU A 192 25.73 3.53 -15.24
CA LEU A 192 25.55 4.98 -15.20
C LEU A 192 25.33 5.51 -13.77
N LEU A 193 24.71 4.70 -12.90
CA LEU A 193 24.42 5.08 -11.52
C LEU A 193 25.45 4.53 -10.51
N SER A 194 26.55 3.94 -10.98
CA SER A 194 27.57 3.32 -10.12
C SER A 194 28.15 4.26 -9.06
N ASN A 195 28.39 5.53 -9.41
CA ASN A 195 28.89 6.52 -8.47
C ASN A 195 27.81 6.96 -7.48
N ALA A 196 26.58 7.18 -7.94
CA ALA A 196 25.46 7.58 -7.08
C ALA A 196 25.10 6.49 -6.07
N ARG A 197 25.23 5.21 -6.44
CA ARG A 197 24.95 4.07 -5.55
C ARG A 197 25.87 3.98 -4.34
N ARG A 198 27.01 4.67 -4.31
CA ARG A 198 27.92 4.67 -3.15
C ARG A 198 27.25 5.18 -1.88
N ASN A 199 26.23 6.03 -2.03
CA ASN A 199 25.46 6.63 -0.93
C ASN A 199 24.27 5.74 -0.49
N LEU A 200 24.01 4.64 -1.19
CA LEU A 200 23.04 3.65 -0.76
C LEU A 200 23.71 2.59 0.12
N PRO A 201 23.00 2.06 1.13
CA PRO A 201 23.48 0.95 1.91
C PRO A 201 23.35 -0.34 1.09
N ILE A 202 24.04 -0.49 -0.05
CA ILE A 202 23.98 -1.68 -0.91
C ILE A 202 25.10 -2.68 -0.59
N ARG A 203 26.24 -2.22 -0.06
CA ARG A 203 27.39 -3.11 0.23
C ARG A 203 27.08 -4.21 1.25
N GLN A 204 26.03 -4.06 2.07
CA GLN A 204 25.50 -5.09 2.98
C GLN A 204 24.48 -6.04 2.31
N TRP A 205 24.15 -5.84 1.03
CA TRP A 205 22.99 -6.37 0.31
C TRP A 205 23.35 -6.91 -1.09
N LEU A 206 24.62 -7.27 -1.30
CA LEU A 206 25.09 -7.85 -2.56
C LEU A 206 24.66 -9.32 -2.69
N LEU A 207 24.19 -9.67 -3.89
CA LEU A 207 24.16 -11.05 -4.40
C LEU A 207 25.62 -11.52 -4.57
N GLU A 208 26.17 -12.22 -3.58
CA GLU A 208 27.42 -12.97 -3.76
C GLU A 208 27.22 -14.03 -4.87
N PRO A 209 28.23 -14.29 -5.73
CA PRO A 209 28.11 -15.13 -6.91
C PRO A 209 27.62 -16.55 -6.58
N ILE A 210 26.83 -17.12 -7.51
CA ILE A 210 26.16 -18.42 -7.44
C ILE A 210 27.10 -19.57 -7.01
N GLU A 211 28.40 -19.45 -7.25
CA GLU A 211 29.42 -20.47 -6.94
C GLU A 211 29.65 -20.68 -5.43
N ILE A 212 29.33 -19.71 -4.58
CA ILE A 212 29.50 -19.80 -3.11
C ILE A 212 28.28 -20.45 -2.42
N ARG A 213 27.22 -20.77 -3.16
CA ARG A 213 26.00 -21.42 -2.65
C ARG A 213 26.26 -22.78 -1.96
N ARG A 214 27.42 -23.40 -2.21
CA ARG A 214 27.85 -24.67 -1.61
C ARG A 214 28.60 -24.53 -0.28
N HIS A 215 29.00 -23.32 0.12
CA HIS A 215 29.88 -23.12 1.29
C HIS A 215 29.35 -22.11 2.33
N LEU A 216 28.12 -21.63 2.18
CA LEU A 216 27.50 -20.76 3.19
C LEU A 216 27.14 -21.55 4.44
N SER A 217 27.65 -21.08 5.59
CA SER A 217 27.25 -21.56 6.92
C SER A 217 25.72 -21.48 7.06
N PRO A 218 25.07 -22.45 7.74
CA PRO A 218 23.64 -22.39 8.01
C PRO A 218 23.35 -21.18 8.93
N GLY A 219 22.99 -20.04 8.35
CA GLY A 219 22.73 -18.81 9.13
C GLY A 219 22.96 -17.48 8.40
N LEU A 220 23.66 -17.44 7.26
CA LEU A 220 23.83 -16.18 6.51
C LEU A 220 22.63 -15.93 5.59
N GLN A 221 21.73 -15.03 5.99
CA GLN A 221 20.57 -14.64 5.19
C GLN A 221 21.02 -13.74 4.02
N ILE A 222 20.78 -14.19 2.79
CA ILE A 222 20.99 -13.37 1.59
C ILE A 222 19.98 -12.23 1.65
N ARG A 223 20.52 -11.03 1.82
CA ARG A 223 19.82 -9.76 1.95
C ARG A 223 19.54 -9.19 0.56
N GLY A 224 18.27 -9.02 0.19
CA GLY A 224 17.84 -8.73 -1.19
C GLY A 224 17.05 -7.43 -1.38
N PHE A 225 16.50 -7.23 -2.59
CA PHE A 225 15.73 -6.04 -2.98
C PHE A 225 14.57 -5.71 -2.01
N CYS A 226 13.80 -6.72 -1.56
CA CYS A 226 12.71 -6.51 -0.60
C CYS A 226 13.19 -5.89 0.71
N ASP A 227 14.28 -6.43 1.23
CA ASP A 227 14.80 -6.07 2.53
C ASP A 227 15.41 -4.66 2.50
N LEU A 228 16.05 -4.28 1.39
CA LEU A 228 16.52 -2.90 1.16
C LEU A 228 15.35 -1.89 1.23
N LEU A 229 14.22 -2.21 0.60
CA LEU A 229 13.01 -1.38 0.62
C LEU A 229 12.26 -1.39 1.96
N ASP A 230 12.49 -2.40 2.81
CA ASP A 230 11.86 -2.53 4.12
C ASP A 230 12.69 -1.91 5.25
N GLU A 231 14.01 -2.07 5.22
CA GLU A 231 14.93 -1.58 6.26
C GLU A 231 15.37 -0.13 6.04
N PHE A 232 15.52 0.31 4.78
CA PHE A 232 15.99 1.66 4.45
C PHE A 232 15.02 2.45 3.55
N PRO A 233 13.71 2.52 3.89
CA PRO A 233 12.71 3.11 3.01
C PRO A 233 12.97 4.58 2.72
N GLY A 234 13.43 5.36 3.71
CA GLY A 234 13.73 6.79 3.52
C GLY A 234 14.92 7.01 2.60
N THR A 235 16.06 6.39 2.91
CA THR A 235 17.31 6.52 2.14
C THR A 235 17.13 6.10 0.69
N VAL A 236 16.50 4.95 0.44
CA VAL A 236 16.31 4.43 -0.92
C VAL A 236 15.31 5.28 -1.69
N SER A 237 14.26 5.78 -1.04
CA SER A 237 13.27 6.65 -1.70
C SER A 237 13.86 8.01 -2.08
N THR A 238 14.62 8.64 -1.18
CA THR A 238 15.34 9.88 -1.50
C THR A 238 16.28 9.66 -2.66
N TRP A 239 17.11 8.62 -2.60
CA TRP A 239 18.02 8.29 -3.69
C TRP A 239 17.28 8.06 -5.02
N ALA A 240 16.17 7.31 -5.02
CA ALA A 240 15.41 7.07 -6.23
C ALA A 240 14.79 8.36 -6.81
N ILE A 241 14.36 9.31 -5.97
CA ILE A 241 13.84 10.62 -6.40
C ILE A 241 14.90 11.37 -7.21
N HIS A 242 16.15 11.35 -6.74
CA HIS A 242 17.27 12.04 -7.38
C HIS A 242 17.81 11.33 -8.63
N ASN A 243 17.67 10.01 -8.73
CA ASN A 243 18.41 9.21 -9.72
C ASN A 243 17.55 8.51 -10.78
N PHE A 244 16.23 8.39 -10.60
CA PHE A 244 15.36 7.70 -11.57
C PHE A 244 14.90 8.59 -12.73
N GLU A 245 15.18 9.89 -12.68
CA GLU A 245 14.83 10.86 -13.73
C GLU A 245 13.33 10.87 -14.09
N LEU A 246 12.47 10.60 -13.11
CA LEU A 246 11.02 10.57 -13.30
C LEU A 246 10.45 11.99 -13.29
N ALA A 247 9.78 12.38 -14.37
CA ALA A 247 9.20 13.72 -14.55
C ALA A 247 8.33 14.19 -13.36
N GLN A 248 7.59 13.28 -12.72
CA GLN A 248 6.73 13.58 -11.57
C GLN A 248 7.48 14.00 -10.30
N PHE A 249 8.79 13.76 -10.21
CA PHE A 249 9.61 14.09 -9.06
C PHE A 249 10.59 15.23 -9.30
N VAL A 250 10.66 15.81 -10.51
CA VAL A 250 11.61 16.90 -10.85
C VAL A 250 11.52 18.10 -9.90
N TRP A 251 10.30 18.48 -9.50
CA TRP A 251 10.13 19.56 -8.53
C TRP A 251 10.65 19.13 -7.15
N THR A 252 10.30 17.92 -6.69
CA THR A 252 10.74 17.42 -5.39
C THR A 252 12.25 17.27 -5.34
N ASP A 253 12.86 16.67 -6.36
CA ASP A 253 14.30 16.52 -6.53
C ASP A 253 15.07 17.83 -6.30
N ARG A 254 14.55 18.95 -6.85
CA ARG A 254 15.16 20.27 -6.71
C ARG A 254 15.12 20.86 -5.29
N TYR A 255 14.07 20.59 -4.53
CA TYR A 255 13.80 21.27 -3.25
C TYR A 255 13.88 20.35 -2.03
N MET A 256 14.04 19.04 -2.26
CA MET A 256 14.23 18.06 -1.21
C MET A 256 15.69 18.11 -0.80
N MET A 257 15.95 18.80 0.31
CA MET A 257 17.28 18.83 0.92
C MET A 257 17.67 17.42 1.37
N ASP A 258 18.90 17.00 1.09
CA ASP A 258 19.49 15.84 1.73
C ASP A 258 19.50 16.07 3.24
N GLY A 259 19.23 15.03 4.05
CA GLY A 259 19.16 15.16 5.51
C GLY A 259 20.41 15.79 6.17
N ASN A 260 21.54 15.85 5.46
CA ASN A 260 22.75 16.57 5.87
C ASN A 260 22.66 18.11 5.74
N GLN A 261 21.95 18.65 4.75
CA GLN A 261 21.83 20.11 4.55
C GLN A 261 20.89 20.78 5.55
N LEU A 262 19.99 20.01 6.17
CA LEU A 262 19.16 20.49 7.29
C LEU A 262 19.99 20.77 8.56
N LEU A 263 21.14 20.11 8.75
CA LEU A 263 22.03 20.39 9.87
C LEU A 263 22.83 21.68 9.65
N GLU A 264 23.32 21.92 8.43
CA GLU A 264 24.00 23.16 8.06
C GLU A 264 23.07 24.39 8.15
N LEU A 265 21.79 24.25 7.76
CA LEU A 265 20.81 25.32 7.87
C LEU A 265 20.38 25.60 9.32
N VAL A 266 20.36 24.59 10.19
CA VAL A 266 20.10 24.80 11.63
C VAL A 266 21.30 25.48 12.30
N GLU A 267 22.54 25.12 11.92
CA GLU A 267 23.75 25.81 12.40
C GLU A 267 23.85 27.26 11.88
N GLU A 268 23.48 27.54 10.63
CA GLU A 268 23.42 28.91 10.10
C GLU A 268 22.34 29.75 10.78
N VAL A 269 21.15 29.19 11.04
CA VAL A 269 20.07 29.91 11.74
C VAL A 269 20.43 30.15 13.21
N ASP A 270 21.11 29.21 13.88
CA ASP A 270 21.61 29.39 15.25
C ASP A 270 22.80 30.37 15.32
N MET A 271 23.66 30.43 14.29
CA MET A 271 24.71 31.46 14.18
C MET A 271 24.13 32.85 13.95
N VAL A 272 23.16 32.99 13.05
CA VAL A 272 22.49 34.28 12.79
C VAL A 272 21.72 34.74 14.02
N SER A 273 21.05 33.83 14.74
CA SER A 273 20.36 34.16 15.99
C SER A 273 21.32 34.58 17.12
N LYS A 274 22.55 34.05 17.16
CA LYS A 274 23.59 34.50 18.10
C LYS A 274 24.18 35.86 17.70
N MET A 275 24.41 36.12 16.42
CA MET A 275 24.91 37.42 15.94
C MET A 275 23.90 38.56 16.12
N THR A 276 22.58 38.29 16.11
CA THR A 276 21.56 39.30 16.38
C THR A 276 21.40 39.65 17.87
N CYS A 277 21.82 38.78 18.79
CA CYS A 277 21.78 39.07 20.22
C CYS A 277 22.93 39.97 20.70
N ASP A 278 24.07 39.98 20.00
CA ASP A 278 25.23 40.80 20.39
C ASP A 278 25.15 42.25 19.89
N PHE A 279 24.14 42.60 19.08
CA PHE A 279 23.96 43.97 18.53
C PHE A 279 22.92 44.82 19.28
N GLU A 280 22.25 44.30 20.31
CA GLU A 280 21.31 45.07 21.16
C GLU A 280 21.92 45.53 22.51
N MET A 281 23.25 45.60 22.62
CA MET A 281 23.92 45.95 23.87
C MET A 281 24.97 47.07 23.77
N PHE A 282 24.78 48.03 22.86
CA PHE A 282 25.46 49.34 22.89
C PHE A 282 24.56 50.47 22.39
#